data_AF-A0A948Q168-F1
#
_entry.id   AF-A0A948Q168-F1
#
_cell.length_a   1.000
_cell.length_b   1.000
_cell.length_c   1.000
_cell.angle_alpha   90.00
_cell.angle_beta   90.00
_cell.angle_gamma   90.00
#
_symmetry.space_group_name_H-M   'P 1'
#
loop_
_entity.id
_entity.type
_entity.pdbx_description
1 polymer ?
#
loop_
_entity_poly.entity_id
_entity_poly.type
_entity_poly.pdbx_seq_one_letter_code
_entity_poly.pdbx_strand_id
1 'polypeptide(L)'
;RILIDEAEDFRLLVPEIIVREVQRNLPPGLEKDFFTLIQSSQKIEYHPLVEVPKATYQKSRRQKRLKQGDALIAAFADHMKADYIVSENRHIYRDLKATGFVTLTAQDFLDLIEA
;
A
#
# COMPACT_ATOMS: atom_id res chain seq x y z
N ARG A 1 10.85 -16.64 6.71
CA ARG A 1 11.78 -15.50 6.54
C ARG A 1 11.05 -14.46 5.71
N ILE A 2 11.12 -13.18 6.08
CA ILE A 2 10.33 -12.11 5.45
C ILE A 2 11.30 -11.05 4.97
N LEU A 3 11.22 -10.72 3.67
CA LEU A 3 12.21 -9.89 2.99
C LEU A 3 12.35 -8.49 3.60
N ILE A 4 11.25 -7.91 4.10
CA ILE A 4 11.27 -6.55 4.66
C ILE A 4 12.18 -6.44 5.90
N ASP A 5 12.43 -7.54 6.61
CA ASP A 5 13.33 -7.51 7.77
C ASP A 5 14.77 -7.19 7.38
N GLU A 6 15.18 -7.59 6.17
CA GLU A 6 16.54 -7.37 5.64
C GLU A 6 16.71 -6.02 4.95
N ALA A 7 15.62 -5.41 4.50
CA ALA A 7 15.64 -4.09 3.89
C ALA A 7 15.74 -3.03 5.00
N GLU A 8 16.95 -2.68 5.43
CA GLU A 8 17.21 -1.79 6.59
C GLU A 8 16.46 -0.46 6.50
N ASP A 9 16.40 0.13 5.30
CA ASP A 9 15.81 1.46 5.06
C ASP A 9 14.31 1.45 4.79
N PHE A 10 13.66 0.28 4.82
CA PHE A 10 12.26 0.15 4.44
C PHE A 10 11.36 -0.25 5.62
N ARG A 11 10.16 0.31 5.58
CA ARG A 11 9.00 -0.12 6.38
C ARG A 11 7.78 -0.23 5.48
N LEU A 12 6.92 -1.20 5.79
CA LEU A 12 5.71 -1.47 5.02
C LEU A 12 4.49 -0.94 5.76
N LEU A 13 3.78 0.00 5.15
CA LEU A 13 2.53 0.53 5.69
C LEU A 13 1.34 -0.19 5.04
N VAL A 14 0.50 -0.83 5.86
CA VAL A 14 -0.67 -1.58 5.39
C VAL A 14 -1.95 -0.93 5.90
N PRO A 15 -2.65 -0.13 5.08
CA PRO A 15 -3.90 0.49 5.51
C PRO A 15 -5.06 -0.52 5.55
N GLU A 16 -6.02 -0.28 6.45
CA GLU A 16 -7.20 -1.16 6.66
C GLU A 16 -7.94 -1.50 5.36
N ILE A 17 -8.05 -0.56 4.42
CA ILE A 17 -8.73 -0.81 3.15
C ILE A 17 -8.10 -1.97 2.38
N ILE A 18 -6.77 -2.16 2.46
CA ILE A 18 -6.07 -3.28 1.82
C ILE A 18 -6.37 -4.58 2.58
N VAL A 19 -6.31 -4.56 3.92
CA VAL A 19 -6.64 -5.74 4.74
C VAL A 19 -8.06 -6.22 4.47
N ARG A 20 -9.04 -5.32 4.45
CA ARG A 20 -10.44 -5.64 4.15
C ARG A 20 -10.61 -6.20 2.74
N GLU A 21 -9.90 -5.67 1.76
CA GLU A 21 -9.97 -6.17 0.38
C GLU A 21 -9.34 -7.55 0.26
N VAL A 22 -8.20 -7.79 0.93
CA VAL A 22 -7.60 -9.12 0.98
C VAL A 22 -8.55 -10.10 1.64
N GLN A 23 -9.08 -9.81 2.83
CA GLN A 23 -10.03 -10.70 3.54
C GLN A 23 -11.24 -11.09 2.68
N ARG A 24 -11.78 -10.17 1.87
CA ARG A 24 -12.92 -10.46 0.97
C ARG A 24 -12.56 -11.43 -0.15
N ASN A 25 -11.32 -11.38 -0.63
CA ASN A 25 -10.86 -12.15 -1.78
C ASN A 25 -10.03 -13.38 -1.38
N LEU A 26 -9.69 -13.50 -0.10
CA LEU A 26 -8.84 -14.56 0.40
C LEU A 26 -9.62 -15.89 0.47
N PRO A 27 -9.04 -17.00 -0.04
CA PRO A 27 -9.62 -18.31 0.14
C PRO A 27 -9.86 -18.66 1.63
N PRO A 28 -10.93 -19.40 1.95
CA PRO A 28 -11.15 -19.92 3.29
C PRO A 28 -9.93 -20.67 3.82
N GLY A 29 -9.59 -20.45 5.10
CA GLY A 29 -8.45 -21.11 5.75
C GLY A 29 -7.13 -20.36 5.68
N LEU A 30 -6.98 -19.36 4.81
CA LEU A 30 -5.74 -18.57 4.71
C LEU A 30 -5.74 -17.29 5.56
N GLU A 31 -6.88 -16.93 6.17
CA GLU A 31 -7.00 -15.68 6.95
C GLU A 31 -6.00 -15.61 8.10
N LYS A 32 -5.85 -16.72 8.85
CA LYS A 32 -4.88 -16.82 9.94
C LYS A 32 -3.45 -16.63 9.43
N ASP A 33 -3.11 -17.21 8.30
CA ASP A 33 -1.76 -17.12 7.72
C ASP A 33 -1.47 -15.68 7.26
N PHE A 34 -2.45 -15.03 6.64
CA PHE A 34 -2.33 -13.61 6.26
C PHE A 34 -2.09 -12.71 7.47
N PHE A 35 -2.88 -12.84 8.54
CA PHE A 35 -2.67 -12.02 9.74
C PHE A 35 -1.38 -12.37 10.47
N THR A 36 -0.98 -13.63 10.48
CA THR A 36 0.31 -14.05 11.03
C THR A 36 1.45 -13.38 10.26
N LEU A 37 1.37 -13.31 8.93
CA LEU A 37 2.35 -12.60 8.10
C LEU A 37 2.38 -11.10 8.41
N ILE A 38 1.24 -10.42 8.46
CA ILE A 38 1.19 -8.98 8.76
C ILE A 38 1.77 -8.67 10.15
N GLN A 39 1.62 -9.57 11.13
CA GLN A 39 2.09 -9.38 12.50
C GLN A 39 3.51 -9.90 12.77
N SER A 40 4.13 -10.54 11.78
CA SER A 40 5.39 -11.27 11.99
C SER A 40 6.65 -10.40 11.93
N SER A 41 6.54 -9.12 11.59
CA SER A 41 7.65 -8.17 11.58
C SER A 41 7.23 -6.83 12.19
N GLN A 42 8.14 -6.21 12.94
CA GLN A 42 7.97 -4.85 13.46
C GLN A 42 8.06 -3.78 12.37
N LYS A 43 8.58 -4.11 11.18
CA LYS A 43 8.63 -3.21 10.03
C LYS A 43 7.32 -3.18 9.23
N ILE A 44 6.34 -4.03 9.57
CA ILE A 44 5.01 -4.02 8.95
C ILE A 44 4.06 -3.30 9.90
N GLU A 45 3.65 -2.09 9.51
CA GLU A 45 2.74 -1.24 10.28
C GLU A 45 1.32 -1.37 9.75
N TYR A 46 0.43 -1.94 10.54
CA TYR A 46 -1.01 -1.95 10.26
C TYR A 46 -1.68 -0.64 10.69
N HIS A 47 -2.45 -0.03 9.78
CA HIS A 47 -3.14 1.24 10.03
C HIS A 47 -4.67 1.07 9.95
N PRO A 48 -5.35 0.82 11.10
CA PRO A 48 -6.78 0.51 11.12
C PRO A 48 -7.68 1.68 10.71
N LEU A 49 -7.31 2.93 11.02
CA LEU A 49 -8.17 4.10 10.82
C LEU A 49 -7.33 5.38 10.72
N VAL A 50 -6.64 5.58 9.60
CA VAL A 50 -5.94 6.85 9.37
C VAL A 50 -6.93 7.86 8.81
N GLU A 51 -7.16 8.93 9.57
CA GLU A 51 -7.93 10.10 9.11
C GLU A 51 -7.14 10.86 8.05
N VAL A 52 -7.18 10.35 6.82
CA VAL A 52 -6.63 11.05 5.67
C VAL A 52 -7.39 12.38 5.53
N PRO A 53 -6.70 13.54 5.56
CA PRO A 53 -7.37 14.82 5.47
C PRO A 53 -8.26 14.88 4.22
N LYS A 54 -9.49 15.37 4.38
CA LYS A 54 -10.49 15.43 3.29
C LYS A 54 -9.93 16.12 2.05
N ALA A 55 -9.12 17.16 2.23
CA ALA A 55 -8.46 17.87 1.13
C ALA A 55 -7.48 16.97 0.37
N THR A 56 -6.67 16.16 1.06
CA THR A 56 -5.75 15.17 0.47
C THR A 56 -6.52 14.13 -0.33
N TYR A 57 -7.59 13.57 0.24
CA TYR A 57 -8.45 12.63 -0.48
C TYR A 57 -9.11 13.25 -1.71
N GLN A 58 -9.63 14.48 -1.60
CA GLN A 58 -10.24 15.20 -2.72
C GLN A 58 -9.23 15.51 -3.84
N LYS A 59 -7.98 15.83 -3.49
CA LYS A 59 -6.89 15.99 -4.46
C LYS A 59 -6.68 14.70 -5.27
N SER A 60 -6.59 13.56 -4.60
CA SER A 60 -6.46 12.25 -5.27
C SER A 60 -7.69 11.90 -6.11
N ARG A 61 -8.91 12.17 -5.62
CA ARG A 61 -10.16 11.92 -6.38
C ARG A 61 -10.31 12.73 -7.66
N ARG A 62 -9.64 13.88 -7.79
CA ARG A 62 -9.65 14.71 -9.01
C ARG A 62 -8.80 14.11 -10.13
N GLN A 63 -7.93 13.15 -9.82
CA GLN A 63 -7.16 12.44 -10.85
C GLN A 63 -8.10 11.54 -11.65
N LYS A 64 -8.13 11.74 -12.97
CA LYS A 64 -8.98 10.96 -13.88
C LYS A 64 -8.65 9.48 -13.72
N ARG A 65 -9.69 8.63 -13.72
CA ARG A 65 -9.63 7.15 -13.71
C ARG A 65 -9.36 6.46 -12.37
N LEU A 66 -9.04 7.17 -11.29
CA LEU A 66 -8.98 6.53 -9.97
C LEU A 66 -10.38 6.23 -9.44
N LYS A 67 -10.61 4.98 -9.04
CA LYS A 67 -11.81 4.62 -8.26
C LYS A 67 -11.70 5.17 -6.84
N GLN A 68 -12.75 5.05 -6.06
CA GLN A 68 -12.77 5.53 -4.67
C GLN A 68 -11.67 4.88 -3.82
N GLY A 69 -11.48 3.56 -3.94
CA GLY A 69 -10.42 2.82 -3.23
C GLY A 69 -9.02 3.28 -3.63
N ASP A 70 -8.73 3.35 -4.93
CA ASP A 70 -7.42 3.78 -5.43
C ASP A 70 -7.07 5.21 -4.99
N ALA A 71 -8.06 6.12 -5.02
CA ALA A 71 -7.86 7.49 -4.56
C ALA A 71 -7.62 7.57 -3.04
N LEU A 72 -8.22 6.68 -2.24
CA LEU A 72 -7.96 6.62 -0.81
C LEU A 72 -6.55 6.08 -0.53
N ILE A 73 -6.10 5.06 -1.26
CA ILE A 73 -4.73 4.53 -1.17
C ILE A 73 -3.70 5.62 -1.52
N ALA A 74 -3.91 6.32 -2.63
CA ALA A 74 -3.04 7.42 -3.03
C ALA A 74 -3.01 8.56 -1.99
N ALA A 75 -4.18 8.91 -1.44
CA ALA A 75 -4.27 9.95 -0.42
C ALA A 75 -3.66 9.53 0.92
N PHE A 76 -3.74 8.25 1.27
CA PHE A 76 -3.05 7.67 2.41
C PHE A 76 -1.53 7.76 2.23
N ALA A 77 -0.99 7.35 1.07
CA ALA A 77 0.44 7.45 0.76
C ALA A 77 0.95 8.90 0.85
N ASP A 78 0.23 9.85 0.23
CA ASP A 78 0.53 11.29 0.33
C ASP A 78 0.52 11.77 1.79
N HIS A 79 -0.46 11.34 2.59
CA HIS A 79 -0.59 11.77 3.99
C HIS A 79 0.51 11.20 4.89
N MET A 80 0.85 9.93 4.70
CA MET A 80 1.90 9.24 5.43
C MET A 80 3.30 9.60 4.94
N LYS A 81 3.39 10.37 3.83
CA LYS A 81 4.65 10.67 3.13
C LYS A 81 5.40 9.40 2.77
N ALA A 82 4.69 8.38 2.31
CA ALA A 82 5.31 7.15 1.83
C ALA A 82 6.08 7.45 0.55
N ASP A 83 7.29 6.91 0.41
CA ASP A 83 8.11 7.11 -0.79
C ASP A 83 7.59 6.29 -1.97
N TYR A 84 6.97 5.13 -1.69
CA TYR A 84 6.55 4.17 -2.69
C TYR A 84 5.12 3.66 -2.46
N ILE A 85 4.40 3.41 -3.56
CA ILE A 85 3.22 2.52 -3.57
C ILE A 85 3.57 1.30 -4.43
N VAL A 86 3.52 0.12 -3.83
CA VAL A 86 3.71 -1.16 -4.53
C VAL A 86 2.34 -1.71 -4.93
N SER A 87 2.08 -1.89 -6.23
CA SER A 87 0.78 -2.38 -6.71
C SER A 87 0.84 -2.97 -8.12
N GLU A 88 0.13 -4.09 -8.33
CA GLU A 88 -0.13 -4.67 -9.65
C GLU A 88 -1.37 -4.06 -10.35
N ASN A 89 -2.08 -3.14 -9.69
CA ASN A 89 -3.21 -2.46 -10.32
C ASN A 89 -2.70 -1.39 -11.28
N ARG A 90 -2.89 -1.61 -12.60
CA ARG A 90 -2.49 -0.64 -13.66
C ARG A 90 -3.03 0.77 -13.47
N HIS A 91 -4.17 0.94 -12.81
CA HIS A 91 -4.73 2.25 -12.51
C HIS A 91 -3.94 3.00 -11.43
N ILE A 92 -3.20 2.25 -10.61
CA ILE A 92 -2.24 2.77 -9.64
C ILE A 92 -0.87 2.88 -10.32
N TYR A 93 -0.21 1.78 -10.68
CA TYR A 93 1.22 1.88 -11.05
C TYR A 93 1.52 2.58 -12.39
N ARG A 94 0.54 2.74 -13.28
CA ARG A 94 0.73 3.39 -14.59
C ARG A 94 -0.04 4.68 -14.74
N ASP A 95 -1.27 4.73 -14.25
CA ASP A 95 -2.17 5.86 -14.49
C ASP A 95 -2.13 6.92 -13.36
N LEU A 96 -1.67 6.57 -12.14
CA LEU A 96 -1.54 7.49 -11.01
C LEU A 96 -0.32 8.39 -11.21
N LYS A 97 -0.57 9.68 -11.42
CA LYS A 97 0.50 10.68 -11.50
C LYS A 97 0.56 11.43 -10.19
N ALA A 98 1.50 11.07 -9.33
CA ALA A 98 1.77 11.76 -8.08
C ALA A 98 3.19 12.34 -8.07
N THR A 99 3.37 13.43 -7.32
CA THR A 99 4.69 14.04 -7.13
C THR A 99 5.30 13.66 -5.78
N GLY A 100 4.53 13.05 -4.88
CA GLY A 100 4.93 12.74 -3.51
C GLY A 100 5.44 11.32 -3.29
N PHE A 101 5.26 10.43 -4.26
CA PHE A 101 5.66 9.03 -4.20
C PHE A 101 5.86 8.46 -5.60
N VAL A 102 6.62 7.37 -5.68
CA VAL A 102 6.80 6.56 -6.89
C VAL A 102 5.89 5.34 -6.81
N THR A 103 5.29 4.95 -7.93
CA THR A 103 4.54 3.70 -7.99
C THR A 103 5.38 2.60 -8.63
N LEU A 104 5.44 1.44 -8.00
CA LEU A 104 6.23 0.28 -8.41
C LEU A 104 5.34 -0.95 -8.55
N THR A 105 5.70 -1.87 -9.45
CA THR A 105 5.22 -3.25 -9.35
C THR A 105 5.91 -3.97 -8.19
N ALA A 106 5.42 -5.15 -7.81
CA ALA A 106 6.09 -5.99 -6.81
C ALA A 106 7.50 -6.38 -7.29
N GLN A 107 7.67 -6.69 -8.58
CA GLN A 107 8.98 -7.03 -9.13
C GLN A 107 9.93 -5.84 -9.08
N ASP A 108 9.50 -4.64 -9.51
CA ASP A 108 10.35 -3.44 -9.46
C ASP A 108 10.78 -3.11 -8.02
N PHE A 109 9.92 -3.38 -7.04
CA PHE A 109 10.26 -3.20 -5.63
C PHE A 109 11.25 -4.25 -5.14
N LEU A 110 11.13 -5.51 -5.56
CA LEU A 110 12.11 -6.55 -5.24
C LEU A 110 13.49 -6.21 -5.82
N ASP A 111 13.54 -5.83 -7.10
CA ASP A 111 14.77 -5.42 -7.76
C ASP A 111 15.42 -4.21 -7.05
N LEU A 112 14.62 -3.31 -6.48
CA LEU A 112 15.10 -2.16 -5.72
C LEU A 112 15.76 -2.55 -4.38
N ILE A 113 15.21 -3.54 -3.67
CA ILE A 113 15.71 -3.92 -2.33
C ILE A 113 16.80 -5.00 -2.37
N GLU A 114 16.96 -5.68 -3.50
CA GLU A 114 18.01 -6.70 -3.71
C GLU A 114 19.28 -6.12 -4.39
N ALA A 115 19.24 -4.87 -4.86
CA ALA A 115 20.36 -4.17 -5.50
C ALA A 115 21.37 -3.60 -4.49
#